data_AF-A0A497G7Q2-F1
#
_entry.id   AF-A0A497G7Q2-F1
#
_cell.length_a   1.000
_cell.length_b   1.000
_cell.length_c   1.000
_cell.angle_alpha   90.00
_cell.angle_beta   90.00
_cell.angle_gamma   90.00
#
_symmetry.space_group_name_H-M   'P 1'
#
loop_
_entity.id
_entity.type
_entity.pdbx_description
1 polymer ?
#
loop_
_entity_poly.entity_id
_entity_poly.type
_entity_poly.pdbx_seq_one_letter_code
_entity_poly.pdbx_strand_id
1 'polypeptide(L)'
;MGSTGYYIIGIICIIISIFAFWPLFFVGIALIVYGYKKGKEQKKYLAYGYYPAQPPVTQPYSYGYPQPTPPPPPITPPRQTIPPYPLVCPNCGQRLSGRERYCPNCGTDLSSYRR
;
A
#
# COMPACT_ATOMS: atom_id res chain seq x y z
N MET A 1 66.44 35.18 -9.09
CA MET A 1 65.17 35.60 -8.46
C MET A 1 65.21 35.27 -6.98
N GLY A 2 65.05 36.25 -6.09
CA GLY A 2 65.13 36.04 -4.64
C GLY A 2 63.97 35.18 -4.12
N SER A 3 64.20 34.47 -3.01
CA SER A 3 63.22 33.62 -2.32
C SER A 3 61.88 34.33 -2.09
N THR A 4 61.89 35.63 -1.83
CA THR A 4 60.71 36.49 -1.67
C THR A 4 59.77 36.48 -2.87
N GLY A 5 60.29 36.35 -4.10
CA GLY A 5 59.47 36.29 -5.31
C GLY A 5 58.58 35.05 -5.38
N TYR A 6 59.09 33.89 -4.94
CA TYR A 6 58.33 32.65 -4.91
C TYR A 6 57.20 32.66 -3.89
N TYR A 7 57.41 33.31 -2.73
CA TYR A 7 56.35 33.49 -1.74
C TYR A 7 55.20 34.35 -2.27
N ILE A 8 55.51 35.45 -2.96
CA ILE A 8 54.49 36.34 -3.52
C ILE A 8 53.67 35.60 -4.60
N ILE A 9 54.34 34.89 -5.51
CA ILE A 9 53.66 34.09 -6.54
C ILE A 9 52.82 32.97 -5.91
N GLY A 10 53.34 32.28 -4.89
CA GLY A 10 52.63 31.24 -4.17
C GLY A 10 51.35 31.74 -3.50
N ILE A 11 51.41 32.89 -2.81
CA ILE A 11 50.25 33.51 -2.17
C ILE A 11 49.19 33.89 -3.22
N ILE A 12 49.60 34.47 -4.35
CA ILE A 12 48.68 34.83 -5.43
C ILE A 12 47.99 33.58 -6.00
N CYS A 13 48.73 32.51 -6.26
CA CYS A 13 48.15 31.25 -6.75
C CYS A 13 47.17 30.63 -5.74
N ILE A 14 47.48 30.68 -4.44
CA ILE A 14 46.58 30.19 -3.38
C ILE A 14 45.30 31.01 -3.32
N ILE A 15 45.40 32.34 -3.38
CA ILE A 15 44.23 33.24 -3.40
C ILE A 15 43.38 32.98 -4.64
N ILE A 16 43.98 32.86 -5.84
CA ILE A 16 43.25 32.55 -7.08
C ILE A 16 42.54 31.20 -6.97
N SER A 17 43.20 30.20 -6.39
CA SER A 17 42.62 28.86 -6.21
C SER A 17 41.45 28.91 -5.24
N ILE A 18 41.58 29.64 -4.13
CA ILE A 18 40.47 29.87 -3.20
C ILE A 18 39.35 30.58 -3.93
N PHE A 19 39.58 31.71 -4.60
CA PHE A 19 38.53 32.44 -5.32
C PHE A 19 37.87 31.65 -6.46
N ALA A 20 38.58 30.72 -7.10
CA ALA A 20 38.02 29.86 -8.15
C ALA A 20 37.24 28.66 -7.58
N PHE A 21 37.72 28.06 -6.48
CA PHE A 21 37.08 26.89 -5.86
C PHE A 21 35.98 27.26 -4.86
N TRP A 22 36.04 28.42 -4.23
CA TRP A 22 35.05 28.92 -3.28
C TRP A 22 33.63 29.06 -3.88
N PRO A 23 33.43 29.60 -5.11
CA PRO A 23 32.11 29.63 -5.72
C PRO A 23 31.60 28.22 -6.03
N LEU A 24 32.44 27.29 -6.47
CA LEU A 24 32.03 25.89 -6.69
C LEU A 24 31.61 25.21 -5.38
N PHE A 25 32.36 25.46 -4.31
CA PHE A 25 32.05 24.92 -2.98
C PHE A 25 30.73 25.49 -2.44
N PHE A 26 30.50 26.80 -2.56
CA PHE A 26 29.25 27.43 -2.14
C PHE A 26 28.06 27.04 -3.01
N VAL A 27 28.23 26.95 -4.33
CA VAL A 27 27.19 26.45 -5.24
C VAL A 27 26.84 25.00 -4.88
N GLY A 28 27.83 24.16 -4.58
CA GLY A 28 27.63 22.80 -4.10
C GLY A 28 26.80 22.76 -2.81
N ILE A 29 27.19 23.53 -1.79
CA ILE A 29 26.45 23.62 -0.51
C ILE A 29 25.02 24.15 -0.74
N ALA A 30 24.86 25.18 -1.57
CA ALA A 30 23.55 25.75 -1.89
C ALA A 30 22.64 24.74 -2.59
N LEU A 31 23.15 23.96 -3.54
CA LEU A 31 22.40 22.89 -4.20
C LEU A 31 22.01 21.78 -3.23
N ILE A 32 22.89 21.38 -2.32
CA ILE A 32 22.60 20.39 -1.28
C ILE A 32 21.46 20.90 -0.39
N VAL A 33 21.55 22.12 0.15
CA VAL A 33 20.51 22.72 1.01
C VAL A 33 19.19 22.88 0.26
N TYR A 34 19.24 23.35 -0.99
CA TYR A 34 18.07 23.49 -1.85
C TYR A 34 17.40 22.15 -2.13
N GLY A 35 18.19 21.11 -2.42
CA GLY A 35 17.72 19.73 -2.59
C GLY A 35 17.07 19.18 -1.32
N TYR A 36 17.68 19.40 -0.14
CA TYR A 36 17.09 18.99 1.14
C TYR A 36 15.77 19.70 1.45
N LYS A 37 15.64 20.99 1.14
CA LYS A 37 14.39 21.73 1.31
C LYS A 37 13.30 21.18 0.39
N LYS A 38 13.62 20.93 -0.88
CA LYS A 38 12.68 20.40 -1.88
C LYS A 38 12.29 18.94 -1.62
N GLY A 39 13.19 18.13 -1.04
CA GLY A 39 12.91 16.74 -0.66
C GLY A 39 11.92 16.60 0.51
N LYS A 40 11.89 17.55 1.46
CA LYS A 40 10.89 17.55 2.54
C LYS A 40 9.47 17.80 2.04
N GLU A 41 9.33 18.65 1.02
CA GLU A 41 8.06 18.93 0.34
C GLU A 41 7.51 17.64 -0.30
N GLN A 42 8.30 16.95 -1.13
CA GLN A 42 7.87 15.74 -1.82
C GLN A 42 7.46 14.59 -0.88
N LYS A 43 8.17 14.40 0.24
CA LYS A 43 7.79 13.41 1.26
C LYS A 43 6.45 13.75 1.94
N LYS A 44 6.14 15.04 2.12
CA LYS A 44 4.83 15.48 2.65
C LYS A 44 3.71 15.24 1.63
N TYR A 45 3.93 15.53 0.34
CA TYR A 45 2.93 15.27 -0.70
C TYR A 45 2.69 13.76 -0.91
N LEU A 46 3.73 12.92 -0.84
CA LEU A 46 3.57 11.47 -0.90
C LEU A 46 2.85 10.89 0.33
N ALA A 47 3.08 11.47 1.52
CA ALA A 47 2.36 11.07 2.74
C ALA A 47 0.88 11.52 2.73
N TYR A 48 0.54 12.58 2.00
CA TYR A 48 -0.82 13.16 1.95
C TYR A 48 -1.60 12.78 0.67
N GLY A 49 -0.96 12.12 -0.31
CA GLY A 49 -1.42 12.04 -1.70
C GLY A 49 -1.97 10.70 -2.20
N TYR A 50 -2.55 9.86 -1.33
CA TYR A 50 -3.40 8.71 -1.76
C TYR A 50 -4.69 8.59 -0.93
N TYR A 51 -5.22 9.70 -0.41
CA TYR A 51 -6.61 9.76 0.03
C TYR A 51 -7.31 10.82 -0.81
N PRO A 52 -8.11 10.45 -1.83
CA PRO A 52 -8.94 11.44 -2.50
C PRO A 52 -9.81 12.11 -1.44
N ALA A 53 -9.75 13.44 -1.39
CA ALA A 53 -10.63 14.23 -0.54
C ALA A 53 -12.07 13.86 -0.91
N GLN A 54 -12.80 13.30 0.05
CA GLN A 54 -14.21 13.02 -0.12
C GLN A 54 -14.93 14.35 -0.39
N PRO A 55 -15.73 14.47 -1.46
CA PRO A 55 -16.46 15.71 -1.74
C PRO A 55 -17.39 16.04 -0.55
N PRO A 56 -17.68 17.33 -0.29
CA PRO A 56 -18.57 17.74 0.79
C PRO A 56 -19.93 17.10 0.56
N VAL A 57 -20.27 16.13 1.42
CA VAL A 57 -21.53 15.40 1.34
C VAL A 57 -22.62 16.34 1.82
N THR A 58 -23.26 17.08 0.91
CA THR A 58 -24.62 17.59 1.18
C THR A 58 -25.47 16.34 1.36
N GLN A 59 -25.90 16.05 2.59
CA GLN A 59 -26.72 14.89 2.86
C GLN A 59 -28.18 15.20 2.47
N PRO A 60 -28.71 14.57 1.42
CA PRO A 60 -30.09 14.12 1.48
C PRO A 60 -30.08 12.59 1.66
N TYR A 61 -31.10 12.15 2.38
CA TYR A 61 -31.58 10.79 2.64
C TYR A 61 -30.68 9.80 3.42
N SER A 62 -31.13 9.62 4.67
CA SER A 62 -30.82 8.52 5.59
C SER A 62 -31.58 7.26 5.18
N TYR A 63 -30.87 6.30 4.60
CA TYR A 63 -31.32 4.90 4.48
C TYR A 63 -30.91 4.15 5.75
N GLY A 64 -31.88 3.60 6.48
CA GLY A 64 -31.61 2.72 7.61
C GLY A 64 -31.00 1.40 7.13
N TYR A 65 -29.72 1.18 7.42
CA TYR A 65 -29.07 -0.11 7.22
C TYR A 65 -29.50 -1.08 8.32
N PRO A 66 -29.88 -2.34 8.00
CA PRO A 66 -30.00 -3.39 8.99
C PRO A 66 -28.63 -3.64 9.64
N GLN A 67 -28.61 -3.73 10.97
CA GLN A 67 -27.40 -3.92 11.77
C GLN A 67 -26.59 -5.17 11.32
N PRO A 68 -25.24 -5.08 11.22
CA PRO A 68 -24.38 -6.22 10.94
C PRO A 68 -24.50 -7.28 12.05
N THR A 69 -24.83 -8.51 11.65
CA THR A 69 -24.70 -9.68 12.51
C THR A 69 -23.24 -9.94 12.89
N PRO A 70 -22.96 -10.52 14.07
CA PRO A 70 -21.61 -10.73 14.59
C PRO A 70 -20.68 -11.49 13.62
N PRO A 71 -19.37 -11.25 13.71
CA PRO A 71 -18.40 -11.75 12.73
C PRO A 71 -18.34 -13.28 12.71
N PRO A 72 -18.17 -13.88 11.52
CA PRO A 72 -18.05 -15.33 11.37
C PRO A 72 -16.74 -15.86 12.02
N PRO A 73 -16.75 -17.13 12.49
CA PRO A 73 -15.60 -17.76 13.15
C PRO A 73 -14.40 -17.97 12.20
N PRO A 74 -13.20 -18.27 12.76
CA PRO A 74 -11.91 -18.24 12.05
C PRO A 74 -11.82 -19.19 10.84
N ILE A 75 -11.12 -18.73 9.81
CA ILE A 75 -10.94 -19.45 8.54
C ILE A 75 -9.76 -20.43 8.67
N THR A 76 -10.02 -21.73 8.51
CA THR A 76 -8.99 -22.79 8.41
C THR A 76 -8.80 -23.23 6.94
N PRO A 77 -7.56 -23.36 6.40
CA PRO A 77 -7.30 -23.58 4.97
C PRO A 77 -7.37 -25.08 4.54
N PRO A 78 -7.25 -25.39 3.23
CA PRO A 78 -8.32 -25.72 2.29
C PRO A 78 -8.57 -27.24 2.15
N ARG A 79 -9.81 -27.73 2.36
CA ARG A 79 -10.09 -29.17 2.20
C ARG A 79 -10.83 -29.45 0.88
N GLN A 80 -10.06 -29.99 -0.06
CA GLN A 80 -10.42 -30.90 -1.19
C GLN A 80 -11.66 -30.53 -2.00
N THR A 81 -11.50 -30.38 -3.31
CA THR A 81 -12.58 -30.17 -4.30
C THR A 81 -13.59 -31.33 -4.40
N ILE A 82 -13.43 -32.38 -3.59
CA ILE A 82 -14.38 -33.49 -3.51
C ILE A 82 -15.58 -32.98 -2.70
N PRO A 83 -16.78 -32.86 -3.31
CA PRO A 83 -17.96 -32.43 -2.59
C PRO A 83 -18.26 -33.42 -1.45
N PRO A 84 -18.38 -32.97 -0.19
CA PRO A 84 -18.64 -33.85 0.94
C PRO A 84 -20.03 -34.50 0.91
N TYR A 85 -20.94 -34.07 0.04
CA TYR A 85 -22.30 -34.60 -0.06
C TYR A 85 -22.60 -35.10 -1.48
N PRO A 86 -23.58 -36.01 -1.63
CA PRO A 86 -23.96 -36.51 -2.94
C PRO A 86 -24.49 -35.37 -3.83
N LEU A 87 -24.14 -35.43 -5.12
CA LEU A 87 -24.59 -34.46 -6.15
C LEU A 87 -26.07 -34.63 -6.52
N VAL A 88 -26.72 -35.67 -6.02
CA VAL A 88 -28.14 -35.95 -6.24
C VAL A 88 -28.76 -36.45 -4.94
N CYS A 89 -29.92 -35.92 -4.57
CA CYS A 89 -30.64 -36.37 -3.39
C CYS A 89 -31.23 -37.77 -3.61
N PRO A 90 -30.95 -38.76 -2.73
CA PRO A 90 -31.49 -40.12 -2.87
C PRO A 90 -32.99 -40.22 -2.54
N ASN A 91 -33.57 -39.22 -1.87
CA ASN A 91 -34.97 -39.23 -1.45
C ASN A 91 -35.92 -38.64 -2.50
N CYS A 92 -35.54 -37.53 -3.15
CA CYS A 92 -36.38 -36.83 -4.12
C CYS A 92 -35.78 -36.70 -5.53
N GLY A 93 -34.51 -37.09 -5.73
CA GLY A 93 -33.83 -37.01 -7.04
C GLY A 93 -33.33 -35.62 -7.44
N GLN A 94 -33.46 -34.60 -6.59
CA GLN A 94 -32.99 -33.24 -6.87
C GLN A 94 -31.46 -33.21 -7.07
N ARG A 95 -30.99 -32.44 -8.06
CA ARG A 95 -29.56 -32.14 -8.24
C ARG A 95 -29.04 -31.17 -7.18
N LEU A 96 -27.87 -31.47 -6.63
CA LEU A 96 -27.24 -30.76 -5.53
C LEU A 96 -25.81 -30.37 -5.91
N SER A 97 -25.25 -29.35 -5.26
CA SER A 97 -23.84 -28.98 -5.45
C SER A 97 -22.88 -29.86 -4.64
N GLY A 98 -23.41 -30.70 -3.75
CA GLY A 98 -22.66 -31.61 -2.91
C GLY A 98 -21.97 -30.91 -1.74
N ARG A 99 -22.46 -29.72 -1.39
CA ARG A 99 -22.00 -28.94 -0.21
C ARG A 99 -23.13 -28.71 0.79
N GLU A 100 -24.37 -29.03 0.42
CA GLU A 100 -25.54 -28.84 1.26
C GLU A 100 -25.71 -29.99 2.26
N ARG A 101 -25.95 -29.66 3.52
CA ARG A 101 -26.26 -30.64 4.57
C ARG A 101 -27.68 -31.18 4.48
N TYR A 102 -28.61 -30.39 3.95
CA TYR A 102 -30.02 -30.74 3.81
C TYR A 102 -30.45 -30.51 2.37
N CYS A 103 -31.33 -31.35 1.84
CA CYS A 103 -31.87 -31.14 0.51
C CYS A 103 -32.82 -29.91 0.50
N PRO A 104 -32.61 -28.90 -0.37
CA PRO A 104 -33.47 -27.72 -0.42
C PRO A 104 -34.87 -28.00 -0.99
N ASN A 105 -35.08 -29.16 -1.60
CA ASN A 105 -36.37 -29.55 -2.18
C ASN A 105 -37.22 -30.34 -1.17
N CYS A 106 -36.69 -31.43 -0.61
CA CYS A 106 -37.46 -32.32 0.28
C CYS A 106 -37.11 -32.22 1.77
N GLY A 107 -36.09 -31.43 2.14
CA GLY A 107 -35.67 -31.25 3.54
C GLY A 107 -34.88 -32.42 4.15
N THR A 108 -34.61 -33.49 3.41
CA THR A 108 -33.88 -34.66 3.92
C THR A 108 -32.45 -34.30 4.36
N ASP A 109 -32.01 -34.81 5.51
CA ASP A 109 -30.63 -34.67 5.99
C ASP A 109 -29.68 -35.56 5.17
N LEU A 110 -28.67 -34.94 4.57
CA LEU A 110 -27.67 -35.56 3.71
C LEU A 110 -26.37 -35.88 4.45
N SER A 111 -26.25 -35.50 5.73
CA SER A 111 -25.06 -35.77 6.53
C SER A 111 -24.80 -37.26 6.76
N SER A 112 -25.84 -38.09 6.76
CA SER A 112 -25.73 -39.55 6.80
C SER A 112 -25.21 -40.16 5.49
N TYR A 113 -25.25 -39.41 4.38
CA TYR A 113 -24.82 -39.84 3.03
C TYR A 113 -23.47 -39.23 2.60
N ARG A 114 -22.79 -38.50 3.49
CA ARG A 114 -21.46 -37.91 3.26
C ARG A 114 -20.41 -39.02 3.14
N ARG A 115 -19.53 -38.94 2.14
CA ARG A 115 -18.41 -39.88 1.89
C ARG A 115 -17.07 -39.30 2.28
#